data_AF-A0A423KIB6-F1
#
_entry.id   AF-A0A423KIB6-F1
#
_cell.length_a   1.000
_cell.length_b   1.000
_cell.length_c   1.000
_cell.angle_alpha   90.00
_cell.angle_beta   90.00
_cell.angle_gamma   90.00
#
_symmetry.space_group_name_H-M   'P 1'
#
loop_
_entity.id
_entity.type
_entity.pdbx_description
1 polymer ?
#
loop_
_entity_poly.entity_id
_entity_poly.type
_entity_poly.pdbx_seq_one_letter_code
_entity_poly.pdbx_strand_id
1 'polypeptide(L)'
;MNDSTFQREDRYIVIKRNDLKKVPVSYRSSLVEPMFSLLSHLPRRECLVIESDWPEYERYWQMIERRVAGQASEPETLATLVLGGAFDATELGDNDIQVDQKLVEALQQRLVSGMDDVHIELVDRAVLDRVTAERDALQLRLNAADQRIDELTMVRALPDPKAPDHAFTEQFIEDHLGKNPLDPKIIGIVPLPPMEYDEP
;
A
#
# COMPACT_ATOMS: atom_id res chain seq x y z
N MET A 1 33.18 11.74 18.30
CA MET A 1 31.73 11.45 18.35
C MET A 1 31.25 11.61 16.93
N ASN A 2 30.87 10.52 16.25
CA ASN A 2 30.38 10.60 14.88
C ASN A 2 28.89 10.93 14.93
N ASP A 3 28.55 12.19 14.67
CA ASP A 3 27.18 12.63 14.45
C ASP A 3 26.81 12.28 13.00
N SER A 4 26.44 11.02 12.76
CA SER A 4 25.86 10.65 11.46
C SER A 4 24.41 11.11 11.45
N THR A 5 24.16 12.29 10.87
CA THR A 5 22.82 12.76 10.54
C THR A 5 22.06 11.70 9.73
N PHE A 6 20.81 11.43 10.06
CA PHE A 6 19.98 10.49 9.31
C PHE A 6 19.84 10.96 7.86
N GLN A 7 20.21 10.11 6.91
CA GLN A 7 20.12 10.40 5.48
C GLN A 7 19.31 9.32 4.78
N ARG A 8 18.35 9.74 3.95
CA ARG A 8 17.65 8.84 3.02
C ARG A 8 18.60 8.53 1.88
N GLU A 9 18.98 7.27 1.74
CA GLU A 9 19.92 6.81 0.71
C GLU A 9 19.18 6.27 -0.52
N ASP A 10 19.61 6.68 -1.72
CA ASP A 10 19.11 6.13 -2.98
C ASP A 10 19.90 4.86 -3.37
N ARG A 11 19.61 3.74 -2.68
CA ARG A 11 20.36 2.48 -2.84
C ARG A 11 19.71 1.49 -3.80
N TYR A 12 18.42 1.64 -4.05
CA TYR A 12 17.61 0.64 -4.72
C TYR A 12 16.74 1.28 -5.78
N ILE A 13 16.78 0.72 -6.97
CA ILE A 13 15.80 0.99 -8.01
C ILE A 13 14.69 -0.05 -7.86
N VAL A 14 13.49 0.39 -7.53
CA VAL A 14 12.30 -0.47 -7.49
C VAL A 14 11.50 -0.26 -8.76
N ILE A 15 11.35 -1.33 -9.55
CA ILE A 15 10.51 -1.32 -10.74
C ILE A 15 9.27 -2.16 -10.47
N LYS A 16 8.09 -1.53 -10.44
CA LYS A 16 6.83 -2.28 -10.33
C LYS A 16 6.62 -3.13 -11.57
N ARG A 17 6.19 -4.38 -11.38
CA ARG A 17 5.89 -5.30 -12.49
C ARG A 17 4.83 -4.76 -13.44
N ASN A 18 3.85 -4.01 -12.94
CA ASN A 18 2.80 -3.40 -13.76
C ASN A 18 3.33 -2.27 -14.64
N ASP A 19 4.32 -1.50 -14.19
CA ASP A 19 4.93 -0.46 -15.01
C ASP A 19 5.87 -1.06 -16.06
N LEU A 20 6.55 -2.14 -15.71
CA LEU A 20 7.37 -2.91 -16.65
C LEU A 20 6.55 -3.42 -17.85
N LYS A 21 5.26 -3.75 -17.67
CA LYS A 21 4.35 -4.15 -18.77
C LYS A 21 4.08 -3.04 -19.78
N LYS A 22 4.24 -1.77 -19.39
CA LYS A 22 4.01 -0.60 -20.25
C LYS A 22 5.23 -0.27 -21.12
N VAL A 23 6.41 -0.76 -20.74
CA VAL A 23 7.66 -0.56 -21.50
C VAL A 23 7.61 -1.34 -22.82
N PRO A 24 8.08 -0.82 -23.96
CA PRO A 24 8.08 -1.58 -25.22
C PRO A 24 8.85 -2.90 -25.12
N VAL A 25 8.41 -3.91 -25.87
CA VAL A 25 8.94 -5.29 -25.77
C VAL A 25 10.45 -5.33 -26.03
N SER A 26 10.95 -4.58 -27.02
CA SER A 26 12.37 -4.50 -27.35
C SER A 26 13.25 -4.08 -26.16
N TYR A 27 12.79 -3.14 -25.33
CA TYR A 27 13.52 -2.69 -24.14
C TYR A 27 13.34 -3.65 -22.96
N ARG A 28 12.19 -4.33 -22.87
CA ARG A 28 11.94 -5.34 -21.82
C ARG A 28 12.91 -6.52 -21.95
N SER A 29 13.09 -7.08 -23.14
CA SER A 29 13.97 -8.25 -23.33
C SER A 29 15.40 -7.93 -22.91
N SER A 30 15.93 -6.77 -23.35
CA SER A 30 17.29 -6.34 -23.05
C SER A 30 17.54 -5.98 -21.59
N LEU A 31 16.49 -5.70 -20.80
CA LEU A 31 16.61 -5.35 -19.38
C LEU A 31 16.34 -6.56 -18.47
N VAL A 32 15.27 -7.31 -18.76
CA VAL A 32 14.71 -8.29 -17.83
C VAL A 32 15.47 -9.61 -17.84
N GLU A 33 15.87 -10.11 -19.02
CA GLU A 33 16.61 -11.38 -19.13
C GLU A 33 17.97 -11.31 -18.40
N PRO A 34 18.80 -10.27 -18.58
CA PRO A 34 20.04 -10.14 -17.82
C PRO A 34 19.83 -10.02 -16.31
N MET A 35 18.78 -9.30 -15.88
CA MET A 35 18.46 -9.16 -14.46
C MET A 35 18.12 -10.51 -13.82
N PHE A 36 17.30 -11.34 -14.46
CA PHE A 36 16.98 -12.68 -13.95
C PHE A 36 18.21 -13.59 -13.89
N SER A 37 19.12 -13.49 -14.87
CA SER A 37 20.38 -14.22 -14.83
C SER A 37 21.29 -13.78 -13.68
N LEU A 38 21.25 -12.51 -13.27
CA LEU A 38 22.05 -12.01 -12.14
C LEU A 38 21.47 -12.40 -10.78
N LEU A 39 20.15 -12.61 -10.67
CA LEU A 39 19.50 -12.93 -9.39
C LEU A 39 20.05 -14.21 -8.72
N SER A 40 20.52 -15.19 -9.51
CA SER A 40 21.14 -16.41 -8.98
C SER A 40 22.52 -16.17 -8.34
N HIS A 41 23.16 -15.04 -8.64
CA HIS A 41 24.48 -14.65 -8.14
C HIS A 41 24.41 -13.59 -7.04
N LEU A 42 23.22 -13.07 -6.74
CA LEU A 42 23.02 -12.00 -5.77
C LEU A 42 22.34 -12.54 -4.50
N PRO A 43 22.65 -11.98 -3.32
CA PRO A 43 21.97 -12.35 -2.09
C PRO A 43 20.51 -11.92 -2.15
N ARG A 44 19.61 -12.82 -1.77
CA ARG A 44 18.18 -12.52 -1.61
C ARG A 44 18.01 -11.59 -0.41
N ARG A 45 17.28 -10.49 -0.61
CA ARG A 45 16.90 -9.55 0.45
C ARG A 45 15.39 -9.54 0.60
N GLU A 46 14.93 -9.49 1.84
CA GLU A 46 13.53 -9.23 2.16
C GLU A 46 13.38 -7.75 2.43
N CYS A 47 12.44 -7.10 1.75
CA CYS A 47 12.27 -5.65 1.80
C CYS A 47 10.78 -5.31 1.90
N LEU A 48 10.46 -4.34 2.74
CA LEU A 48 9.18 -3.63 2.69
C LEU A 48 9.36 -2.43 1.74
N VAL A 49 8.47 -2.31 0.75
CA VAL A 49 8.43 -1.16 -0.17
C VAL A 49 7.19 -0.36 0.15
N ILE A 50 7.36 0.94 0.38
CA ILE A 50 6.28 1.88 0.66
C ILE A 50 6.32 2.96 -0.43
N GLU A 51 5.18 3.18 -1.08
CA GLU A 51 5.04 4.17 -2.14
C GLU A 51 4.97 5.58 -1.56
N SER A 52 5.56 6.56 -2.25
CA SER A 52 5.64 7.94 -1.78
C SER A 52 4.29 8.66 -1.73
N ASP A 53 3.33 8.23 -2.53
CA ASP A 53 1.96 8.74 -2.57
C ASP A 53 1.03 8.06 -1.55
N TRP A 54 1.52 7.06 -0.81
CA TRP A 54 0.74 6.40 0.22
C TRP A 54 0.65 7.29 1.48
N PRO A 55 -0.53 7.47 2.09
CA PRO A 55 -0.74 8.44 3.18
C PRO A 55 0.20 8.29 4.38
N GLU A 56 0.64 7.06 4.68
CA GLU A 56 1.50 6.78 5.83
C GLU A 56 3.01 6.89 5.50
N TYR A 57 3.39 7.16 4.25
CA TYR A 57 4.80 7.16 3.80
C TYR A 57 5.72 7.96 4.72
N GLU A 58 5.35 9.21 5.01
CA GLU A 58 6.19 10.08 5.87
C GLU A 58 6.17 9.65 7.34
N ARG A 59 5.06 9.06 7.81
CA ARG A 59 4.99 8.53 9.18
C ARG A 59 5.96 7.37 9.37
N TYR A 60 6.06 6.47 8.40
CA TYR A 60 7.02 5.36 8.48
C TYR A 60 8.47 5.85 8.46
N TRP A 61 8.78 6.88 7.66
CA TRP A 61 10.11 7.49 7.70
C TRP A 61 10.47 8.06 9.07
N GLN A 62 9.54 8.80 9.69
CA GLN A 62 9.74 9.33 11.05
C GLN A 62 9.96 8.20 12.06
N MET A 63 9.22 7.09 11.95
CA MET A 63 9.43 5.93 12.82
C MET A 63 10.82 5.30 12.66
N ILE A 64 11.29 5.17 11.41
CA ILE A 64 12.63 4.65 11.11
C ILE A 64 13.71 5.60 11.62
N GLU A 65 13.59 6.90 11.36
CA GLU A 65 14.52 7.92 11.81
C GLU A 65 14.66 7.91 13.34
N ARG A 66 13.54 7.93 14.07
CA ARG A 66 13.53 7.81 15.53
C ARG A 66 14.24 6.56 16.01
N ARG A 67 13.95 5.41 15.39
CA ARG A 67 14.58 4.13 15.76
C ARG A 67 16.08 4.13 15.49
N VAL A 68 16.53 4.67 14.37
CA VAL A 68 17.96 4.78 14.02
C VAL A 68 18.69 5.74 14.96
N ALA A 69 18.02 6.82 15.41
CA ALA A 69 18.51 7.73 16.43
C ALA A 69 18.47 7.14 17.86
N GLY A 70 18.06 5.88 18.02
CA GLY A 70 17.98 5.20 19.32
C GLY A 70 16.80 5.64 20.19
N GLN A 71 15.83 6.38 19.63
CA GLN A 71 14.61 6.77 20.32
C GLN A 71 13.64 5.57 20.32
N ALA A 72 13.13 5.21 21.50
CA ALA A 72 12.26 4.05 21.67
C ALA A 72 10.92 4.24 20.93
N SER A 73 10.43 3.17 20.32
CA SER A 73 9.11 3.11 19.66
C SER A 73 7.96 2.85 20.64
N GLU A 74 8.24 2.86 21.94
CA GLU A 74 7.23 2.69 22.97
C GLU A 74 6.56 4.02 23.30
N PRO A 75 5.29 3.99 23.75
CA PRO A 75 4.66 5.17 24.31
C PRO A 75 5.52 5.72 25.44
N GLU A 76 5.87 7.00 25.36
CA GLU A 76 6.57 7.68 26.44
C GLU A 76 5.67 7.79 27.67
N THR A 77 6.17 7.37 28.83
CA THR A 77 5.45 7.51 30.10
C THR A 77 5.60 8.93 30.61
N LEU A 78 4.54 9.73 30.47
CA LEU A 78 4.51 11.12 30.95
C LEU A 78 4.44 11.22 32.48
N ALA A 79 3.74 10.27 33.12
CA ALA A 79 3.60 10.22 34.56
C ALA A 79 3.35 8.78 35.03
N THR A 80 3.77 8.50 36.26
CA THR A 80 3.51 7.25 36.96
C THR A 80 2.59 7.55 38.15
N LEU A 81 1.44 6.88 38.20
CA LEU A 81 0.57 6.87 39.37
C LEU A 81 1.11 5.83 40.38
N VAL A 82 1.54 6.29 41.53
CA VAL A 82 2.01 5.46 42.65
C VAL A 82 0.86 5.34 43.64
N LEU A 83 0.43 4.10 43.88
CA LEU A 83 -0.60 3.75 44.84
C LEU A 83 0.09 3.02 45.99
N GLY A 84 0.05 3.56 47.21
CA GLY A 84 0.78 3.00 48.35
C GLY A 84 0.23 3.41 49.71
N GLY A 85 0.86 2.93 50.79
CA GLY A 85 0.42 3.19 52.17
C GLY A 85 -0.31 2.01 52.83
N ALA A 86 -0.47 2.07 54.15
CA ALA A 86 -1.24 1.08 54.88
C ALA A 86 -2.72 1.25 54.49
N PHE A 87 -3.27 0.26 53.80
CA PHE A 87 -4.70 0.24 53.48
C PHE A 87 -5.45 -0.43 54.63
N ASP A 88 -6.31 0.33 55.31
CA ASP A 88 -7.28 -0.24 56.25
C ASP A 88 -8.69 0.35 56.03
N ALA A 89 -9.65 -0.05 56.85
CA ALA A 89 -11.03 0.38 56.71
C ALA A 89 -11.24 1.90 56.97
N THR A 90 -10.22 2.60 57.46
CA THR A 90 -10.26 4.01 57.85
C THR A 90 -9.39 4.92 57.00
N GLU A 91 -8.38 4.38 56.32
CA GLU A 91 -7.48 5.14 55.47
C GLU A 91 -7.21 4.42 54.14
N LEU A 92 -7.53 5.12 53.06
CA LEU A 92 -7.03 4.80 51.73
C LEU A 92 -5.65 5.43 51.67
N GLY A 93 -4.60 4.61 51.60
CA GLY A 93 -3.22 5.11 51.60
C GLY A 93 -2.92 6.16 50.53
N ASP A 94 -1.74 6.74 50.63
CA ASP A 94 -1.31 7.85 49.78
C ASP A 94 -1.29 7.47 48.28
N ASN A 95 -1.87 8.36 47.47
CA ASN A 95 -1.84 8.29 46.02
C ASN A 95 -0.99 9.45 45.50
N ASP A 96 0.14 9.13 44.89
CA ASP A 96 1.06 10.12 44.34
C ASP A 96 1.12 10.01 42.82
N ILE A 97 1.27 11.14 42.13
CA ILE A 97 1.57 11.17 40.70
C ILE A 97 2.98 11.72 40.53
N GLN A 98 3.86 10.91 39.95
CA GLN A 98 5.22 11.29 39.61
C GLN A 98 5.30 11.60 38.13
N VAL A 99 5.54 12.88 37.79
CA VAL A 99 5.52 13.38 36.41
C VAL A 99 6.94 13.50 35.85
N ASP A 100 7.16 13.12 34.60
CA ASP A 100 8.34 13.54 33.85
C ASP A 100 8.12 14.96 33.32
N GLN A 101 8.66 15.92 34.08
CA GLN A 101 8.49 17.34 33.82
C GLN A 101 8.96 17.74 32.41
N LYS A 102 10.04 17.15 31.89
CA LYS A 102 10.58 17.53 30.57
C LYS A 102 9.64 17.09 29.45
N LEU A 103 9.11 15.89 29.55
CA LEU A 103 8.17 15.37 28.56
C LEU A 103 6.83 16.11 28.61
N VAL A 104 6.36 16.46 29.81
CA VAL A 104 5.13 17.26 29.96
C VAL A 104 5.30 18.67 29.40
N GLU A 105 6.45 19.33 29.62
CA GLU A 105 6.73 20.64 29.02
C GLU A 105 6.76 20.58 27.49
N ALA A 106 7.41 19.56 26.91
CA ALA A 106 7.42 19.35 25.47
C ALA A 106 6.01 19.09 24.92
N LEU A 107 5.20 18.33 25.65
CA LEU A 107 3.80 18.06 25.30
C LEU A 107 2.96 19.34 25.35
N GLN A 108 3.14 20.15 26.39
CA GLN A 108 2.45 21.42 26.56
C GLN A 108 2.77 22.37 25.40
N GLN A 109 4.04 22.54 25.04
CA GLN A 109 4.45 23.37 23.90
C GLN A 109 3.82 22.93 22.59
N ARG A 110 3.57 21.61 22.44
CA ARG A 110 2.97 21.04 21.24
C ARG A 110 1.45 21.22 21.18
N LEU A 111 0.75 21.09 22.31
CA LEU A 111 -0.71 21.04 22.34
C LEU A 111 -1.36 22.39 22.69
N VAL A 112 -0.70 23.20 23.52
CA VAL A 112 -1.22 24.51 23.94
C VAL A 112 -0.89 25.54 22.87
N SER A 113 -1.91 25.90 22.08
CA SER A 113 -1.80 26.87 20.99
C SER A 113 -2.45 28.22 21.31
N GLY A 114 -3.14 28.33 22.44
CA GLY A 114 -3.89 29.51 22.87
C GLY A 114 -3.94 29.63 24.39
N MET A 115 -4.88 30.43 24.90
CA MET A 115 -5.07 30.62 26.35
C MET A 115 -6.00 29.58 26.97
N ASP A 116 -6.59 28.71 26.16
CA ASP A 116 -7.52 27.68 26.64
C ASP A 116 -6.78 26.49 27.26
N ASP A 117 -7.40 25.90 28.28
CA ASP A 117 -6.86 24.73 28.95
C ASP A 117 -6.93 23.48 28.05
N VAL A 118 -5.87 22.68 28.07
CA VAL A 118 -5.81 21.38 27.38
C VAL A 118 -5.94 20.28 28.42
N HIS A 119 -7.00 19.48 28.31
CA HIS A 119 -7.22 18.32 29.17
C HIS A 119 -6.65 17.05 28.54
N ILE A 120 -5.96 16.24 29.34
CA ILE A 120 -5.40 14.96 28.92
C ILE A 120 -5.90 13.88 29.88
N GLU A 121 -6.51 12.84 29.33
CA GLU A 121 -7.01 11.70 30.10
C GLU A 121 -5.89 10.68 30.38
N LEU A 122 -5.89 10.13 31.59
CA LEU A 122 -5.00 9.04 31.94
C LEU A 122 -5.56 7.73 31.40
N VAL A 123 -4.68 6.92 30.79
CA VAL A 123 -5.04 5.62 30.23
C VAL A 123 -4.21 4.55 30.93
N ASP A 124 -4.88 3.48 31.39
CA ASP A 124 -4.23 2.31 31.95
C ASP A 124 -3.33 1.64 30.90
N ARG A 125 -2.12 1.25 31.31
CA ARG A 125 -1.17 0.56 30.43
C ARG A 125 -1.75 -0.73 29.83
N ALA A 126 -2.52 -1.50 30.60
CA ALA A 126 -3.16 -2.71 30.11
C ALA A 126 -4.22 -2.42 29.04
N VAL A 127 -4.95 -1.31 29.16
CA VAL A 127 -5.89 -0.87 28.14
C VAL A 127 -5.14 -0.48 26.87
N LEU A 128 -4.03 0.26 27.01
CA LEU A 128 -3.18 0.64 25.88
C LEU A 128 -2.60 -0.59 25.17
N ASP A 129 -2.08 -1.56 25.93
CA ASP A 129 -1.52 -2.80 25.39
C ASP A 129 -2.59 -3.61 24.64
N ARG A 130 -3.80 -3.72 25.19
CA ARG A 130 -4.93 -4.38 24.52
C ARG A 130 -5.30 -3.69 23.22
N VAL A 131 -5.49 -2.37 23.23
CA VAL A 131 -5.85 -1.60 22.03
C VAL A 131 -4.75 -1.70 20.98
N THR A 132 -3.48 -1.69 21.41
CA THR A 132 -2.33 -1.87 20.52
C THR A 132 -2.37 -3.25 19.85
N ALA A 133 -2.61 -4.31 20.62
CA ALA A 133 -2.73 -5.67 20.08
C ALA A 133 -3.93 -5.83 19.14
N GLU A 134 -5.07 -5.24 19.46
CA GLU A 134 -6.26 -5.24 18.61
C GLU A 134 -5.99 -4.51 17.29
N ARG A 135 -5.37 -3.32 17.33
CA ARG A 135 -4.94 -2.59 16.15
C ARG A 135 -4.02 -3.44 15.27
N ASP A 136 -3.03 -4.10 15.86
CA ASP A 136 -2.06 -4.91 15.11
C ASP A 136 -2.73 -6.12 14.46
N ALA A 137 -3.67 -6.77 15.16
CA ALA A 137 -4.46 -7.87 14.62
C ALA A 137 -5.37 -7.39 13.46
N LEU A 138 -5.98 -6.21 13.58
CA LEU A 138 -6.78 -5.62 12.51
C LEU A 138 -5.92 -5.25 11.31
N GLN A 139 -4.74 -4.69 11.52
CA GLN A 139 -3.81 -4.37 10.44
C GLN A 139 -3.38 -5.63 9.69
N LEU A 140 -3.11 -6.73 10.41
CA LEU A 140 -2.80 -8.02 9.77
C LEU A 140 -3.97 -8.52 8.92
N ARG A 141 -5.20 -8.42 9.42
CA ARG A 141 -6.40 -8.80 8.68
C ARG A 141 -6.63 -7.93 7.44
N LEU A 142 -6.38 -6.63 7.55
CA LEU A 142 -6.48 -5.70 6.42
C LEU A 142 -5.49 -6.08 5.32
N ASN A 143 -4.22 -6.28 5.69
CA ASN A 143 -3.19 -6.70 4.74
C ASN A 143 -3.53 -8.05 4.06
N ALA A 144 -4.09 -9.00 4.81
CA ALA A 144 -4.54 -10.28 4.25
C ALA A 144 -5.75 -10.12 3.31
N ALA A 145 -6.66 -9.20 3.62
CA ALA A 145 -7.80 -8.88 2.76
C ALA A 145 -7.33 -8.24 1.44
N ASP A 146 -6.38 -7.31 1.51
CA ASP A 146 -5.79 -6.67 0.32
C ASP A 146 -5.12 -7.70 -0.58
N GLN A 147 -4.31 -8.61 -0.02
CA GLN A 147 -3.73 -9.73 -0.78
C GLN A 147 -4.79 -10.58 -1.47
N ARG A 148 -5.88 -10.89 -0.77
CA ARG A 148 -6.98 -11.67 -1.33
C ARG A 148 -7.72 -10.92 -2.45
N ILE A 149 -7.86 -9.60 -2.33
CA ILE A 149 -8.43 -8.75 -3.38
C ILE A 149 -7.52 -8.76 -4.61
N ASP A 150 -6.21 -8.65 -4.44
CA ASP A 150 -5.24 -8.73 -5.53
C ASP A 150 -5.29 -10.08 -6.23
N GLU A 151 -5.36 -11.18 -5.48
CA GLU A 151 -5.52 -12.54 -6.02
C GLU A 151 -6.82 -12.67 -6.83
N LEU A 152 -7.96 -12.22 -6.29
CA LEU A 152 -9.24 -12.28 -6.99
C LEU A 152 -9.26 -11.38 -8.23
N THR A 153 -8.60 -10.22 -8.18
CA THR A 153 -8.47 -9.32 -9.32
C THR A 153 -7.59 -9.95 -10.41
N MET A 154 -6.53 -10.66 -10.04
CA MET A 154 -5.72 -11.43 -10.98
C MET A 154 -6.50 -12.60 -11.60
N VAL A 155 -7.28 -13.35 -10.81
CA VAL A 155 -8.11 -14.45 -11.32
C VAL A 155 -9.20 -13.94 -12.27
N ARG A 156 -9.82 -12.80 -11.96
CA ARG A 156 -10.82 -12.17 -12.84
C ARG A 156 -10.21 -11.55 -14.11
N ALA A 157 -8.92 -11.24 -14.09
CA ALA A 157 -8.15 -10.77 -15.25
C ALA A 157 -7.58 -11.92 -16.10
N LEU A 158 -7.76 -13.18 -15.70
CA LEU A 158 -7.50 -14.31 -16.58
C LEU A 158 -8.55 -14.29 -17.70
N PRO A 159 -8.15 -14.35 -18.99
CA PRO A 159 -9.11 -14.56 -20.07
C PRO A 159 -9.81 -15.89 -19.83
N ASP A 160 -11.13 -15.89 -20.00
CA ASP A 160 -12.01 -17.03 -19.84
C ASP A 160 -11.37 -18.29 -20.47
N PRO A 161 -11.03 -19.33 -19.69
CA PRO A 161 -10.43 -20.54 -20.24
C PRO A 161 -11.51 -21.28 -21.03
N LYS A 162 -11.58 -20.93 -22.31
CA LYS A 162 -12.55 -21.40 -23.31
C LYS A 162 -13.97 -20.88 -23.07
N ALA A 163 -14.20 -19.61 -23.43
CA ALA A 163 -15.26 -19.44 -24.42
C ALA A 163 -14.81 -20.30 -25.62
N PRO A 164 -15.53 -21.37 -26.00
CA PRO A 164 -15.15 -22.17 -27.15
C PRO A 164 -14.97 -21.20 -28.31
N ASP A 165 -13.79 -21.28 -28.95
CA ASP A 165 -13.48 -20.50 -30.13
C ASP A 165 -14.72 -20.42 -31.01
N HIS A 166 -15.00 -19.22 -31.52
CA HIS A 166 -15.99 -18.95 -32.55
C HIS A 166 -15.71 -19.72 -33.88
N ALA A 167 -15.11 -20.90 -33.82
CA ALA A 167 -15.12 -21.92 -34.86
C ALA A 167 -16.51 -22.55 -35.07
N PHE A 168 -17.45 -22.38 -34.13
CA PHE A 168 -18.83 -22.91 -34.30
C PHE A 168 -19.70 -22.10 -35.27
N THR A 169 -19.29 -20.89 -35.66
CA THR A 169 -20.12 -20.03 -36.53
C THR A 169 -19.75 -20.07 -38.01
N GLU A 170 -18.56 -20.52 -38.43
CA GLU A 170 -18.26 -20.66 -39.86
C GLU A 170 -18.62 -22.07 -40.39
N GLN A 171 -18.27 -23.13 -39.65
CA GLN A 171 -18.57 -24.52 -40.06
C GLN A 171 -20.08 -24.82 -40.08
N PHE A 172 -20.86 -24.27 -39.13
CA PHE A 172 -22.31 -24.46 -39.07
C PHE A 172 -23.05 -23.74 -40.20
N ILE A 173 -22.56 -22.57 -40.61
CA ILE A 173 -23.11 -21.82 -41.76
C ILE A 173 -22.79 -22.55 -43.07
N GLU A 174 -21.57 -23.11 -43.23
CA GLU A 174 -21.23 -23.93 -44.40
C GLU A 174 -22.05 -25.24 -44.48
N ASP A 175 -22.26 -25.91 -43.35
CA ASP A 175 -22.94 -27.21 -43.31
C ASP A 175 -24.48 -27.11 -43.42
N HIS A 176 -25.09 -26.00 -43.01
CA HIS A 176 -26.56 -25.87 -42.95
C HIS A 176 -27.17 -24.81 -43.88
N LEU A 177 -26.38 -23.90 -44.47
CA LEU A 177 -26.89 -22.85 -45.37
C LEU A 177 -26.29 -22.89 -46.78
N GLY A 178 -25.80 -24.07 -47.21
CA GLY A 178 -25.59 -24.46 -48.61
C GLY A 178 -25.11 -23.35 -49.57
N LYS A 179 -23.81 -23.35 -49.87
CA LYS A 179 -23.11 -22.48 -50.85
C LYS A 179 -24.04 -21.87 -51.92
N ASN A 180 -24.56 -20.68 -51.64
CA ASN A 180 -25.12 -19.81 -52.67
C ASN A 180 -24.35 -18.49 -52.63
N PRO A 181 -23.65 -18.11 -53.70
CA PRO A 181 -23.06 -16.78 -53.78
C PRO A 181 -24.21 -15.77 -53.80
N LEU A 182 -24.31 -14.93 -52.77
CA LEU A 182 -25.29 -13.85 -52.72
C LEU A 182 -25.07 -12.93 -53.92
N ASP A 183 -26.09 -12.89 -54.78
CA ASP A 183 -26.24 -11.98 -55.91
C ASP A 183 -26.12 -10.52 -55.42
N PRO A 184 -25.18 -9.70 -55.93
CA PRO A 184 -24.91 -8.36 -55.41
C PRO A 184 -26.02 -7.32 -55.66
N LYS A 185 -27.22 -7.75 -56.04
CA LYS A 185 -28.37 -6.87 -56.34
C LYS A 185 -29.30 -6.55 -55.16
N ILE A 186 -29.00 -7.02 -53.94
CA ILE A 186 -29.87 -6.79 -52.76
C ILE A 186 -29.09 -6.21 -51.58
N ILE A 187 -28.31 -5.15 -51.77
CA ILE A 187 -28.10 -4.13 -50.71
C ILE A 187 -28.01 -2.78 -51.40
N GLY A 188 -29.02 -1.93 -51.20
CA GLY A 188 -29.07 -0.56 -51.70
C GLY A 188 -28.02 0.32 -50.99
N ILE A 189 -26.78 0.25 -51.45
CA ILE A 189 -25.75 1.26 -51.18
C ILE A 189 -25.58 2.04 -52.47
N VAL A 190 -26.10 3.27 -52.48
CA VAL A 190 -25.82 4.25 -53.54
C VAL A 190 -24.33 4.60 -53.44
N PRO A 191 -23.51 4.37 -54.48
CA PRO A 191 -22.13 4.85 -54.48
C PRO A 191 -22.13 6.37 -54.56
N LEU A 192 -21.51 7.05 -53.59
CA LEU A 192 -21.19 8.47 -53.72
C LEU A 192 -20.19 8.63 -54.89
N PRO A 193 -20.40 9.61 -55.80
CA PRO A 193 -19.47 9.85 -56.88
C PRO A 193 -18.10 10.29 -56.33
N PRO A 194 -17.00 9.92 -57.02
CA PRO A 194 -15.65 10.25 -56.58
C PRO A 194 -15.46 11.77 -56.57
N MET A 195 -15.00 12.30 -55.43
CA MET A 195 -14.54 13.68 -55.34
C MET A 195 -13.27 13.82 -56.18
N GLU A 196 -13.35 14.55 -57.29
CA GLU A 196 -12.18 15.09 -57.98
C GLU A 196 -11.54 16.13 -57.06
N TYR A 197 -10.34 15.82 -56.59
CA TYR A 197 -9.46 16.82 -55.99
C TYR A 197 -8.69 17.47 -57.14
N ASP A 198 -9.04 18.71 -57.46
CA ASP A 198 -8.16 19.57 -58.25
C ASP A 198 -6.99 20.00 -57.36
N GLU A 199 -5.79 19.55 -57.70
CA GLU A 199 -4.52 20.21 -57.36
C GLU A 199 -3.79 20.53 -58.67
N PRO A 200 -3.06 21.65 -58.82
CA PRO A 200 -2.97 22.87 -58.02
C PRO A 200 -3.58 24.13 -58.70
#